data_AF-A0A3D4QNH0-F1
#
_entry.id   AF-A0A3D4QNH0-F1
#
_cell.length_a   1.000
_cell.length_b   1.000
_cell.length_c   1.000
_cell.angle_alpha   90.00
_cell.angle_beta   90.00
_cell.angle_gamma   90.00
#
_symmetry.space_group_name_H-M   'P 1'
#
loop_
_entity.id
_entity.type
_entity.pdbx_description
1 polymer ?
#
loop_
_entity_poly.entity_id
_entity_poly.type
_entity_poly.pdbx_seq_one_letter_code
_entity_poly.pdbx_strand_id
1 'polypeptide(L)' 'MDCLCLTGMLVKEAKEALSSEGILDYDIALTSPPRLSDRGYSDDSRVILVRQGDSNESGNPRLKVMVCNPKIMLSYSSN' A
#
# COMPACT_ATOMS: atom_id res chain seq x y z
N MET A 1 -13.16 -1.76 17.06
CA MET A 1 -11.94 -1.61 16.25
C MET A 1 -12.34 -1.80 14.82
N ASP A 2 -12.74 -0.71 14.19
CA ASP A 2 -13.13 -0.70 12.79
C ASP A 2 -11.88 -1.02 11.97
N CYS A 3 -11.86 -2.22 11.39
CA CYS A 3 -10.75 -2.65 10.54
C CYS A 3 -10.77 -1.75 9.29
N LEU A 4 -9.76 -0.90 9.15
CA LEU A 4 -9.61 -0.03 7.99
C LEU A 4 -9.30 -0.89 6.75
N CYS A 5 -10.35 -1.33 6.06
CA CYS A 5 -10.26 -2.17 4.88
C CYS A 5 -9.91 -1.34 3.65
N LEU A 6 -8.62 -1.03 3.46
CA LEU A 6 -8.13 -0.31 2.28
C LEU A 6 -7.81 -1.25 1.10
N THR A 7 -7.84 -2.57 1.32
CA THR A 7 -7.55 -3.56 0.27
C THR A 7 -8.49 -3.39 -0.92
N GLY A 8 -7.92 -3.34 -2.12
CA GLY A 8 -8.64 -3.13 -3.37
C GLY A 8 -8.80 -1.66 -3.77
N MET A 9 -8.66 -0.71 -2.84
CA MET A 9 -8.68 0.72 -3.15
C MET A 9 -7.46 1.14 -3.96
N LEU A 10 -7.60 2.23 -4.71
CA LEU A 10 -6.46 2.92 -5.30
C LEU A 10 -5.60 3.53 -4.20
N VAL A 11 -4.30 3.67 -4.43
CA VAL A 11 -3.39 4.31 -3.47
C VAL A 11 -3.85 5.72 -3.15
N LYS A 12 -4.36 6.47 -4.13
CA LYS A 12 -4.93 7.79 -3.89
C LYS A 12 -6.08 7.76 -2.88
N GLU A 13 -7.05 6.87 -3.08
CA GLU A 13 -8.22 6.72 -2.20
C GLU A 13 -7.78 6.26 -0.80
N ALA A 14 -6.80 5.36 -0.73
CA ALA A 14 -6.26 4.88 0.53
C ALA A 14 -5.56 6.00 1.32
N LYS A 15 -4.82 6.89 0.65
CA LYS A 15 -4.19 8.07 1.29
C LYS A 15 -5.23 9.04 1.84
N GLU A 16 -6.30 9.28 1.07
CA GLU A 16 -7.42 10.14 1.48
C GLU A 16 -8.15 9.55 2.70
N ALA A 17 -8.44 8.25 2.68
CA ALA A 17 -9.06 7.54 3.80
C ALA A 17 -8.18 7.57 5.06
N LEU A 18 -6.87 7.30 4.93
CA LEU A 18 -5.91 7.38 6.05
C LEU A 18 -5.85 8.78 6.64
N SER A 19 -5.84 9.81 5.79
CA SER A 19 -5.84 11.21 6.23
C SER A 19 -7.12 11.60 6.96
N SER A 20 -8.28 11.10 6.48
CA SER A 20 -9.59 11.32 7.13
C SER A 20 -9.67 10.70 8.53
N GLU A 21 -8.97 9.59 8.75
CA GLU A 21 -8.86 8.92 10.05
C GLU A 21 -7.75 9.52 10.94
N GLY A 22 -7.05 10.56 10.48
CA GLY A 22 -5.93 11.18 11.20
C GLY A 22 -4.65 10.33 11.20
N ILE A 23 -4.57 9.29 10.37
CA ILE A 23 -3.43 8.40 10.27
C ILE A 23 -2.44 8.96 9.24
N LEU A 24 -1.41 9.65 9.74
CA LEU A 24 -0.38 10.28 8.92
C LEU A 24 0.94 9.51 8.90
N ASP A 25 1.17 8.62 9.87
CA ASP A 25 2.38 7.81 9.96
C ASP A 25 2.15 6.40 9.40
N TYR A 26 2.35 6.27 8.09
CA TYR A 26 2.27 5.00 7.37
C TYR A 26 3.39 4.89 6.32
N ASP A 27 3.76 3.66 6.00
CA ASP A 27 4.74 3.32 4.97
C ASP A 27 4.06 2.57 3.82
N ILE A 28 4.36 2.96 2.57
CA ILE A 28 3.84 2.28 1.37
C ILE A 28 4.94 1.38 0.83
N ALA A 29 4.74 0.06 0.95
CA ALA A 29 5.67 -0.93 0.46
C ALA A 29 5.22 -1.51 -0.88
N LEU A 30 6.07 -1.37 -1.89
CA LEU A 30 5.83 -1.97 -3.20
C LEU A 30 6.12 -3.47 -3.16
N THR A 31 5.11 -4.30 -3.43
CA THR A 31 5.30 -5.73 -3.63
C THR A 31 5.55 -6.00 -5.11
N SER A 32 6.73 -5.63 -5.59
CA SER A 32 7.17 -5.99 -6.94
C SER A 32 8.22 -7.10 -6.87
N PRO A 33 8.25 -8.05 -7.84
CA PRO A 33 9.36 -8.97 -7.98
C PRO A 33 10.70 -8.22 -8.06
N PRO A 34 11.81 -8.82 -7.59
CA PRO A 34 13.12 -8.15 -7.46
C PRO A 34 13.67 -7.50 -8.74
N ARG A 35 13.13 -7.88 -9.90
CA ARG A 35 13.55 -7.39 -11.22
C ARG A 35 12.84 -6.10 -11.67
N LEU A 36 11.88 -5.61 -10.88
CA LEU A 36 11.08 -4.41 -11.19
C LEU A 36 11.18 -3.32 -10.13
N SER A 37 12.12 -3.47 -9.19
CA SER A 37 12.39 -2.58 -8.04
C SER A 37 12.66 -1.12 -8.41
N ASP A 38 13.02 -0.85 -9.66
CA ASP A 38 13.32 0.50 -10.16
C ASP A 38 12.06 1.30 -10.55
N ARG A 39 10.89 0.63 -10.60
CA ARG A 39 9.62 1.29 -10.93
C ARG A 39 8.81 1.44 -9.65
N GLY A 40 8.70 2.67 -9.16
CA GLY A 40 7.80 3.04 -8.06
C GLY A 40 6.33 2.70 -8.34
N TYR A 41 5.47 2.94 -7.34
CA TYR A 41 4.02 2.82 -7.51
C TYR A 41 3.43 4.09 -8.15
N SER A 42 2.30 3.94 -8.84
CA SER A 42 1.42 5.07 -9.20
C SER A 42 0.31 5.21 -8.16
N ASP A 43 -0.29 6.39 -8.07
CA ASP A 43 -1.50 6.61 -7.28
C ASP A 43 -2.70 5.77 -7.77
N ASP A 44 -2.67 5.32 -9.03
CA ASP A 44 -3.62 4.38 -9.63
C ASP A 44 -3.31 2.90 -9.32
N SER A 45 -2.24 2.62 -8.55
CA SER A 45 -1.95 1.26 -8.10
C SER A 45 -2.99 0.83 -7.07
N ARG A 46 -3.25 -0.47 -6.98
CA ARG A 46 -4.18 -1.01 -5.97
C ARG A 46 -3.43 -1.47 -4.73
N VAL A 47 -4.02 -1.15 -3.58
CA VAL A 47 -3.61 -1.70 -2.28
C VAL A 47 -4.02 -3.17 -2.24
N ILE A 48 -3.09 -4.04 -1.86
CA ILE A 48 -3.33 -5.49 -1.78
C ILE A 48 -3.34 -6.01 -0.34
N LEU A 49 -2.70 -5.31 0.59
CA LEU A 49 -2.67 -5.67 2.00
C LEU A 49 -2.37 -4.44 2.85
N VAL A 50 -3.05 -4.33 3.99
CA VAL A 50 -2.69 -3.39 5.05
C VAL A 50 -2.34 -4.22 6.28
N ARG A 51 -1.17 -3.97 6.86
CA ARG A 51 -0.75 -4.59 8.11
C ARG A 51 -0.24 -3.54 9.08
N GLN A 52 -0.34 -3.80 10.37
CA GLN A 52 0.52 -3.12 11.32
C GLN A 52 1.97 -3.59 11.07
N GLY A 53 2.85 -2.63 10.85
CA GLY A 53 4.29 -2.81 10.86
C GLY A 53 4.81 -2.89 12.29
N ASP A 54 6.10 -3.16 12.41
CA ASP A 54 6.78 -3.12 13.69
C ASP A 54 6.70 -1.69 14.26
N SER A 55 6.33 -1.59 15.53
CA SER A 55 6.31 -0.31 16.24
C SER A 55 7.70 0.32 16.18
N ASN A 56 7.80 1.61 15.86
CA ASN A 56 9.04 2.34 16.07
C ASN A 56 9.37 2.37 17.58
N GLU A 57 10.59 2.78 17.96
CA GLU A 57 11.00 2.97 19.37
C GLU A 57 10.07 3.89 20.21
N SER A 58 9.16 4.62 19.55
CA SER A 58 8.11 5.45 20.16
C SER A 58 6.83 4.66 20.57
N GLY A 59 6.75 3.35 20.30
CA GLY A 59 5.61 2.52 20.68
C GLY A 59 4.35 2.68 19.83
N ASN A 60 4.35 3.60 18.85
CA ASN A 60 3.24 3.76 17.91
C ASN A 60 3.32 2.72 16.78
N PRO A 61 2.24 1.95 16.52
CA PRO A 61 2.20 0.98 15.44
C PRO A 61 2.16 1.72 14.11
N ARG A 62 3.24 1.62 13.32
CA ARG A 62 3.26 2.15 11.95
C ARG A 62 2.41 1.28 11.05
N LEU A 63 1.49 1.87 10.28
CA LEU A 63 0.78 1.09 9.26
C LEU A 63 1.67 0.87 8.05
N LYS A 64 1.65 -0.35 7.52
CA LYS A 64 2.32 -0.71 6.28
C LYS A 64 1.29 -1.10 5.24
N VAL A 65 1.23 -0.29 4.18
CA VAL A 65 0.30 -0.44 3.06
C VAL A 65 1.08 -1.08 1.90
N MET A 66 0.71 -2.30 1.54
CA MET A 66 1.35 -3.02 0.45
C MET A 66 0.58 -2.80 -0.85
N VAL A 67 1.31 -2.47 -1.92
CA VAL A 67 0.75 -2.12 -3.22
C VAL A 67 1.40 -2.96 -4.33
N CYS A 68 0.59 -3.40 -5.29
CA CYS A 68 1.07 -4.10 -6.47
C CYS A 68 1.31 -3.10 -7.61
N ASN A 69 2.42 -3.25 -8.34
CA ASN A 69 2.67 -2.40 -9.51
C ASN A 69 1.73 -2.81 -10.66
N PRO A 70 0.87 -1.90 -11.17
CA PRO A 70 -0.09 -2.23 -12.23
C PRO A 70 0.56 -2.69 -13.53
N LYS A 71 1.83 -2.30 -13.80
CA LYS A 71 2.57 -2.77 -14.98
C LYS A 71 2.92 -4.27 -14.92
N ILE A 72 2.98 -4.86 -13.73
CA ILE A 72 3.14 -6.31 -13.57
C ILE A 72 1.85 -7.02 -13.96
N MET A 73 0.70 -6.48 -13.53
CA MET A 73 -0.60 -7.10 -13.74
C MET A 73 -0.94 -7.21 -15.23
N LEU A 74 -0.57 -6.21 -16.03
CA LEU A 74 -0.73 -6.22 -17.49
C LEU A 74 0.18 -7.21 -18.22
N SER A 75 1.27 -7.65 -17.59
CA SER A 75 2.21 -8.62 -18.20
C SER A 75 1.67 -10.06 -18.16
N TYR A 76 0.65 -10.34 -17.33
CA TYR A 76 0.04 -11.67 -17.18
C TYR A 76 -1.30 -11.82 -17.92
N SER A 77 -1.86 -10.74 -18.50
CA SER A 77 -3.13 -10.78 -19.25
C SER A 77 -2.97 -10.91 -20.77
N SER A 78 -1.75 -11.06 -21.28
CA SER A 78 -1.49 -11.35 -22.70
C SER A 78 -0.94 -12.76 -22.85
N ASN A 79 -1.83 -13.76 -22.89
CA ASN A 79 -1.55 -15.06 -23.51
C ASN A 79 -2.85 -15.65 -24.06
#